data_AF-A0A2N2CMI6-F1
#
_entry.id   AF-A0A2N2CMI6-F1
#
_cell.length_a   1.000
_cell.length_b   1.000
_cell.length_c   1.000
_cell.angle_alpha   90.00
_cell.angle_beta   90.00
_cell.angle_gamma   90.00
#
_symmetry.space_group_name_H-M   'P 1'
#
loop_
_entity.id
_entity.type
_entity.pdbx_description
1 polymer ?
#
loop_
_entity_poly.entity_id
_entity_poly.type
_entity_poly.pdbx_seq_one_letter_code
_entity_poly.pdbx_strand_id
1 'polypeptide(L)'
;MKWTSDQLKAIENRETNMLVSAAAGSGKTALLIQRIIRIIREEKVGVDELLILTFTRGAAGEMKNRLSQALARELENPENDRSFLMKQMNILGGASISTLHSFCLSVLRQYFHKGDIDPGFAIGNDTEIALMLKETLEEVFEDEYQQAIILKNSAQKNTAQNNPDQRDQNQEKNQKKNQQVIDFLDLIEKYSGNKNDQALKDTVETLYRFLATQPNPESWSHQALALFDCDQKSLEASVWGSSLKKIIKTELQGALDSAIKASDISATAGFEKTHEQMKSEVLMLEALEKVIRADLVAGLEALKTLSYERFKGAAKADKERNEQIKKYRDEAKTSIAKLQKRFAINIDEMVQELNDLQKPMADLVILTQKFWTAFQAKKAQKNLVDYNDLEQLTLKILMDPEVADEVRARYRYIFLDEYQDTNEMQETILQQIVRDNNYFMVGDVKQSIYRFRLADPTIFIGKYESFGKDQNPNSSL
;
A
#
# COMPACT_ATOMS: atom_id res chain seq x y z
N MET A 1 24.17 -24.93 17.30
CA MET A 1 24.46 -23.94 16.24
C MET A 1 25.35 -22.86 16.83
N LYS A 2 26.33 -22.33 16.10
CA LYS A 2 27.02 -21.10 16.49
C LYS A 2 26.24 -19.92 15.91
N TRP A 3 25.71 -19.06 16.77
CA TRP A 3 25.04 -17.83 16.38
C TRP A 3 26.07 -16.77 15.99
N THR A 4 25.76 -15.93 15.00
CA THR A 4 26.59 -14.75 14.69
C THR A 4 26.44 -13.67 15.76
N SER A 5 27.33 -12.67 15.78
CA SER A 5 27.20 -11.47 16.64
C SER A 5 25.81 -10.87 16.56
N ASP A 6 25.31 -10.66 15.35
CA ASP A 6 24.05 -9.95 15.13
C ASP A 6 22.85 -10.81 15.52
N GLN A 7 22.92 -12.13 15.26
CA GLN A 7 21.91 -13.06 15.75
C GLN A 7 21.89 -13.13 17.28
N LEU A 8 23.05 -13.11 17.95
CA LEU A 8 23.11 -13.08 19.42
C LEU A 8 22.50 -11.80 19.98
N LYS A 9 22.84 -10.63 19.41
CA LYS A 9 22.20 -9.37 19.80
C LYS A 9 20.69 -9.41 19.63
N ALA A 10 20.20 -9.94 18.51
CA ALA A 10 18.78 -10.11 18.26
C ALA A 10 18.12 -11.15 19.20
N ILE A 11 18.87 -12.11 19.73
CA ILE A 11 18.39 -13.08 20.74
C ILE A 11 18.41 -12.49 22.15
N GLU A 12 19.33 -11.57 22.47
CA GLU A 12 19.62 -11.11 23.84
C GLU A 12 19.00 -9.76 24.19
N ASN A 13 18.89 -8.83 23.25
CA ASN A 13 18.38 -7.50 23.52
C ASN A 13 16.91 -7.53 23.99
N ARG A 14 16.59 -6.86 25.10
CA ARG A 14 15.23 -6.67 25.66
C ARG A 14 14.87 -5.21 25.89
N GLU A 15 15.69 -4.28 25.44
CA GLU A 15 15.62 -2.86 25.82
C GLU A 15 14.92 -1.99 24.79
N THR A 16 14.63 -2.52 23.59
CA THR A 16 13.96 -1.81 22.52
C THR A 16 13.03 -2.74 21.74
N ASN A 17 12.02 -2.16 21.09
CA ASN A 17 11.36 -2.84 19.98
C ASN A 17 12.38 -3.09 18.88
N MET A 18 12.26 -4.22 18.17
CA MET A 18 13.29 -4.66 17.25
C MET A 18 12.70 -5.24 15.98
N LEU A 19 13.21 -4.77 14.84
CA LEU A 19 12.97 -5.32 13.52
C LEU A 19 14.26 -5.98 13.03
N VAL A 20 14.19 -7.27 12.71
CA VAL A 20 15.31 -8.01 12.12
C VAL A 20 15.04 -8.24 10.64
N SER A 21 15.90 -7.67 9.80
CA SER A 21 15.86 -7.87 8.34
C SER A 21 16.80 -8.98 7.92
N ALA A 22 16.27 -10.16 7.58
CA ALA A 22 17.12 -11.32 7.29
C ALA A 22 16.65 -12.14 6.09
N ALA A 23 17.58 -12.38 5.16
CA ALA A 23 17.33 -13.09 3.91
C ALA A 23 16.86 -14.54 4.11
N ALA A 24 16.34 -15.17 3.05
CA ALA A 24 15.92 -16.56 3.07
C ALA A 24 17.07 -17.48 3.50
N GLY A 25 16.78 -18.48 4.35
CA GLY A 25 17.80 -19.41 4.85
C GLY A 25 18.72 -18.86 5.94
N SER A 26 18.56 -17.60 6.38
CA SER A 26 19.35 -16.98 7.47
C SER A 26 19.02 -17.52 8.88
N GLY A 27 18.01 -18.37 9.00
CA GLY A 27 17.57 -18.93 10.27
C GLY A 27 16.61 -18.05 11.07
N LYS A 28 15.86 -17.12 10.44
CA LYS A 28 14.82 -16.26 11.07
C LYS A 28 13.99 -16.99 12.14
N THR A 29 13.36 -18.09 11.77
CA THR A 29 12.51 -18.87 12.69
C THR A 29 13.32 -19.48 13.83
N ALA A 30 14.54 -19.97 13.57
CA ALA A 30 15.39 -20.54 14.62
C ALA A 30 15.82 -19.46 15.63
N LEU A 31 16.14 -18.26 15.13
CA LEU A 31 16.46 -17.08 15.94
C LEU A 31 15.28 -16.68 16.82
N LEU A 32 14.08 -16.59 16.24
CA LEU A 32 12.86 -16.21 16.94
C LEU A 32 12.49 -17.24 18.03
N ILE A 33 12.59 -18.54 17.74
CA ILE A 33 12.42 -19.61 18.73
C ILE A 33 13.45 -19.51 19.86
N GLN A 34 14.73 -19.30 19.52
CA GLN A 34 15.79 -19.18 20.53
C GLN A 34 15.58 -17.98 21.45
N ARG A 35 15.13 -16.85 20.89
CA ARG A 35 14.77 -15.64 21.65
C ARG A 35 13.63 -15.93 22.63
N ILE A 36 12.55 -16.56 22.16
CA ILE A 36 11.38 -16.91 22.98
C ILE A 36 11.79 -17.85 24.12
N ILE A 37 12.59 -18.89 23.83
CA ILE A 37 13.05 -19.85 24.84
C ILE A 37 13.85 -19.15 25.94
N ARG A 38 14.74 -18.21 25.57
CA ARG A 38 15.48 -17.43 26.56
C ARG A 38 14.56 -16.58 27.43
N ILE A 39 13.59 -15.88 26.82
CA ILE A 39 12.59 -15.09 27.57
C ILE A 39 11.86 -15.96 28.59
N ILE A 40 11.36 -17.13 28.17
CA ILE A 40 10.65 -18.05 29.05
C ILE A 40 11.57 -18.49 30.21
N ARG A 41 12.80 -18.88 29.91
CA ARG A 41 13.72 -19.48 30.89
C ARG A 41 14.33 -18.47 31.85
N GLU A 42 14.83 -17.37 31.32
CA GLU A 42 15.66 -16.38 32.03
C GLU A 42 14.79 -15.33 32.72
N GLU A 43 13.72 -14.87 32.06
CA GLU A 43 12.81 -13.85 32.60
C GLU A 43 11.57 -14.46 33.29
N LYS A 44 11.41 -15.78 33.23
CA LYS A 44 10.28 -16.51 33.82
C LYS A 44 8.90 -16.09 33.28
N VAL A 45 8.86 -15.63 32.04
CA VAL A 45 7.62 -15.27 31.33
C VAL A 45 6.91 -16.54 30.86
N GLY A 46 5.62 -16.64 31.15
CA GLY A 46 4.79 -17.76 30.72
C GLY A 46 4.53 -17.75 29.21
N VAL A 47 4.35 -18.93 28.60
CA VAL A 47 4.00 -19.01 27.17
C VAL A 47 2.63 -18.40 26.84
N ASP A 48 1.75 -18.30 27.85
CA ASP A 48 0.46 -17.62 27.83
C ASP A 48 0.58 -16.10 27.87
N GLU A 49 1.73 -15.57 28.27
CA GLU A 49 2.05 -14.13 28.25
C GLU A 49 2.72 -13.70 26.93
N LEU A 50 2.83 -14.60 25.94
CA LEU A 50 3.43 -14.32 24.64
C LEU A 50 2.36 -14.32 23.55
N LEU A 51 2.37 -13.29 22.69
CA LEU A 51 1.62 -13.28 21.44
C LEU A 51 2.57 -13.56 20.28
N ILE A 52 2.41 -14.71 19.61
CA ILE A 52 3.26 -15.12 18.49
C ILE A 52 2.39 -15.19 17.24
N LEU A 53 2.62 -14.27 16.32
CA LEU A 53 1.85 -14.09 15.10
C LEU A 53 2.65 -14.55 13.89
N THR A 54 1.95 -15.24 12.99
CA THR A 54 2.49 -15.77 11.74
C THR A 54 1.51 -15.51 10.59
N PHE A 55 1.99 -15.57 9.36
CA PHE A 55 1.14 -15.30 8.19
C PHE A 55 0.11 -16.41 7.90
N THR A 56 0.44 -17.67 8.18
CA THR A 56 -0.44 -18.83 7.88
C THR A 56 -0.68 -19.72 9.08
N ARG A 57 -1.83 -20.41 9.09
CA ARG A 57 -2.13 -21.42 10.14
C ARG A 57 -1.10 -22.56 10.15
N GLY A 58 -0.55 -22.91 8.98
CA GLY A 58 0.53 -23.89 8.88
C GLY A 58 1.81 -23.42 9.58
N ALA A 59 2.21 -22.17 9.34
CA ALA A 59 3.36 -21.56 10.01
C ALA A 59 3.15 -21.45 11.53
N ALA A 60 1.94 -21.09 12.00
CA ALA A 60 1.60 -21.11 13.42
C ALA A 60 1.75 -22.51 14.04
N GLY A 61 1.25 -23.54 13.36
CA GLY A 61 1.39 -24.94 13.79
C GLY A 61 2.86 -25.40 13.83
N GLU A 62 3.64 -25.01 12.83
CA GLU A 62 5.08 -25.28 12.80
C GLU A 62 5.82 -24.56 13.93
N MET A 63 5.53 -23.28 14.16
CA MET A 63 6.06 -22.48 15.27
C MET A 63 5.80 -23.14 16.62
N LYS A 64 4.56 -23.62 16.85
CA LYS A 64 4.18 -24.34 18.06
C LYS A 64 4.98 -25.64 18.24
N ASN A 65 5.14 -26.41 17.17
CA ASN A 65 5.93 -27.64 17.19
C ASN A 65 7.40 -27.38 17.51
N ARG A 66 8.00 -26.37 16.87
CA ARG A 66 9.40 -25.98 17.09
C ARG A 66 9.62 -25.48 18.53
N LEU A 67 8.69 -24.69 19.06
CA LEU A 67 8.76 -24.20 20.44
C LEU A 67 8.62 -25.36 21.45
N SER A 68 7.70 -26.29 21.21
CA SER A 68 7.54 -27.50 22.03
C SER A 68 8.83 -28.33 22.09
N GLN A 69 9.46 -28.58 20.94
CA GLN A 69 10.73 -29.31 20.85
C GLN A 69 11.87 -28.56 21.56
N ALA A 70 11.91 -27.24 21.45
CA ALA A 70 12.94 -26.44 22.10
C ALA A 70 12.76 -26.43 23.64
N LEU A 71 11.53 -26.31 24.14
CA LEU A 71 11.24 -26.43 25.58
C LEU A 71 11.60 -27.83 26.12
N ALA A 72 11.32 -28.89 25.35
CA ALA A 72 11.67 -30.25 25.72
C ALA A 72 13.19 -30.43 25.88
N ARG A 73 14.00 -29.81 25.01
CA ARG A 73 15.47 -29.81 25.15
C ARG A 73 15.94 -29.04 26.37
N GLU A 74 15.32 -27.90 26.68
CA GLU A 74 15.67 -27.14 27.89
C GLU A 74 15.35 -27.91 29.18
N LEU A 75 14.39 -28.85 29.17
CA LEU A 75 14.12 -29.73 30.33
C LEU A 75 15.22 -30.78 30.58
N GLU A 76 16.04 -31.09 29.59
CA GLU A 76 17.17 -32.02 29.72
C GLU A 76 18.36 -31.37 30.44
N ASN A 77 18.44 -30.03 30.44
CA ASN A 77 19.49 -29.30 31.14
C ASN A 77 19.19 -29.23 32.65
N PRO A 78 20.03 -29.82 33.52
CA PRO A 78 19.79 -29.84 34.97
C PRO A 78 19.91 -28.48 35.65
N GLU A 79 20.53 -27.48 35.01
CA GLU A 79 20.63 -26.11 35.55
C GLU A 79 19.29 -25.34 35.43
N ASN A 80 18.39 -25.81 34.57
CA ASN A 80 17.13 -25.16 34.33
C ASN A 80 16.07 -25.53 35.37
N ASP A 81 15.15 -24.60 35.63
CA ASP A 81 14.01 -24.83 36.49
C ASP A 81 12.99 -25.76 35.81
N ARG A 82 13.15 -27.06 36.09
CA ARG A 82 12.36 -28.13 35.51
C ARG A 82 10.86 -28.00 35.85
N SER A 83 10.52 -27.52 37.04
CA SER A 83 9.13 -27.38 37.48
C SER A 83 8.41 -26.31 36.65
N PHE A 84 9.05 -25.14 36.51
CA PHE A 84 8.53 -24.07 35.68
C PHE A 84 8.38 -24.49 34.21
N LEU A 85 9.42 -25.09 33.61
CA LEU A 85 9.39 -25.52 32.21
C LEU A 85 8.33 -26.60 31.92
N MET A 86 8.12 -27.54 32.86
CA MET A 86 7.02 -28.51 32.75
C MET A 86 5.64 -27.83 32.76
N LYS A 87 5.45 -26.82 33.62
CA LYS A 87 4.22 -26.01 33.59
C LYS A 87 4.03 -25.34 32.23
N GLN A 88 5.09 -24.76 31.66
CA GLN A 88 5.03 -24.13 30.33
C GLN A 88 4.66 -25.11 29.22
N MET A 89 5.22 -26.32 29.21
CA MET A 89 4.85 -27.37 28.25
C MET A 89 3.36 -27.75 28.36
N ASN A 90 2.81 -27.82 29.57
CA ASN A 90 1.41 -28.17 29.79
C ASN A 90 0.44 -27.10 29.25
N ILE A 91 0.79 -25.82 29.37
CA ILE A 91 -0.07 -24.71 28.92
C ILE A 91 0.22 -24.26 27.48
N LEU A 92 1.30 -24.75 26.84
CA LEU A 92 1.64 -24.44 25.45
C LEU A 92 0.51 -24.76 24.47
N GLY A 93 -0.34 -25.74 24.79
CA GLY A 93 -1.55 -26.06 24.04
C GLY A 93 -2.49 -24.88 23.84
N GLY A 94 -2.61 -23.99 24.83
CA GLY A 94 -3.46 -22.80 24.83
C GLY A 94 -2.72 -21.48 24.58
N ALA A 95 -1.41 -21.50 24.35
CA ALA A 95 -0.62 -20.30 24.07
C ALA A 95 -1.07 -19.60 22.78
N SER A 96 -0.96 -18.27 22.73
CA SER A 96 -1.37 -17.42 21.61
C SER A 96 -0.38 -17.48 20.45
N ILE A 97 -0.25 -18.65 19.82
CA ILE A 97 0.55 -18.90 18.61
C ILE A 97 -0.40 -19.10 17.43
N SER A 98 -0.59 -18.06 16.62
CA SER A 98 -1.66 -18.07 15.62
C SER A 98 -1.41 -17.12 14.44
N THR A 99 -2.40 -16.99 13.56
CA THR A 99 -2.43 -15.89 12.59
C THR A 99 -3.09 -14.67 13.19
N LEU A 100 -2.87 -13.49 12.60
CA LEU A 100 -3.52 -12.27 13.09
C LEU A 100 -5.06 -12.36 13.04
N HIS A 101 -5.65 -12.95 12.00
CA HIS A 101 -7.10 -13.21 11.96
C HIS A 101 -7.60 -14.09 13.13
N SER A 102 -6.81 -15.10 13.53
CA SER A 102 -7.16 -15.94 14.68
C SER A 102 -7.06 -15.18 16.00
N PHE A 103 -6.09 -14.27 16.11
CA PHE A 103 -6.02 -13.32 17.22
C PHE A 103 -7.24 -12.38 17.23
N CYS A 104 -7.58 -11.73 16.12
CA CYS A 104 -8.77 -10.88 15.98
C CYS A 104 -10.04 -11.62 16.40
N LEU A 105 -10.23 -12.85 15.92
CA LEU A 105 -11.35 -13.70 16.31
C LEU A 105 -11.40 -13.93 17.84
N SER A 106 -10.26 -14.14 18.49
CA SER A 106 -10.19 -14.33 19.94
C SER A 106 -10.59 -13.06 20.71
N VAL A 107 -10.15 -11.89 20.25
CA VAL A 107 -10.50 -10.59 20.83
C VAL A 107 -12.00 -10.36 20.67
N LEU A 108 -12.55 -10.56 19.48
CA LEU A 108 -13.97 -10.36 19.19
C LEU A 108 -14.86 -11.26 20.06
N ARG A 109 -14.50 -12.53 20.21
CA ARG A 109 -15.26 -13.46 21.06
C ARG A 109 -15.23 -13.09 22.54
N GLN A 110 -14.16 -12.46 23.00
CA GLN A 110 -14.06 -12.03 24.40
C GLN A 110 -14.79 -10.71 24.65
N TYR A 111 -14.74 -9.80 23.68
CA TYR A 111 -15.22 -8.42 23.82
C TYR A 111 -16.44 -8.09 22.93
N PHE A 112 -17.22 -9.10 22.53
CA PHE A 112 -18.38 -8.93 21.64
C PHE A 112 -19.36 -7.85 22.15
N HIS A 113 -19.52 -7.75 23.49
CA HIS A 113 -20.37 -6.76 24.15
C HIS A 113 -19.92 -5.30 23.98
N LYS A 114 -18.63 -5.05 23.68
CA LYS A 114 -18.08 -3.73 23.38
C LYS A 114 -18.16 -3.39 21.89
N GLY A 115 -18.24 -4.40 21.02
CA GLY A 115 -18.22 -4.24 19.55
C GLY A 115 -19.57 -3.99 18.88
N ASP A 116 -20.68 -4.21 19.61
CA ASP A 116 -22.04 -4.36 19.05
C ASP A 116 -22.12 -5.53 18.04
N ILE A 117 -21.56 -6.67 18.46
CA ILE A 117 -21.46 -7.88 17.63
C ILE A 117 -22.23 -9.00 18.32
N ASP A 118 -23.06 -9.70 17.56
CA ASP A 118 -23.75 -10.90 18.04
C ASP A 118 -22.71 -12.00 18.36
N PRO A 119 -22.66 -12.53 19.59
CA PRO A 119 -21.66 -13.56 19.97
C PRO A 119 -21.78 -14.86 19.17
N GLY A 120 -22.91 -15.10 18.51
CA GLY A 120 -23.17 -16.24 17.64
C GLY A 120 -22.71 -16.05 16.20
N PHE A 121 -21.94 -15.00 15.87
CA PHE A 121 -21.48 -14.76 14.51
C PHE A 121 -20.71 -15.96 13.94
N ALA A 122 -20.90 -16.22 12.64
CA ALA A 122 -20.18 -17.23 11.90
C ALA A 122 -19.22 -16.58 10.89
N ILE A 123 -18.05 -17.20 10.69
CA ILE A 123 -17.13 -16.76 9.63
C ILE A 123 -17.67 -17.30 8.31
N GLY A 124 -18.01 -16.39 7.40
CA GLY A 124 -18.48 -16.74 6.06
C GLY A 124 -17.40 -17.46 5.27
N ASN A 125 -17.78 -18.49 4.52
CA ASN A 125 -16.85 -19.15 3.61
C ASN A 125 -16.62 -18.30 2.36
N ASP A 126 -15.45 -18.43 1.73
CA ASP A 126 -15.05 -17.59 0.60
C ASP A 126 -16.06 -17.60 -0.56
N THR A 127 -16.68 -18.74 -0.85
CA THR A 127 -17.67 -18.87 -1.93
C THR A 127 -18.97 -18.13 -1.61
N GLU A 128 -19.47 -18.26 -0.38
CA GLU A 128 -20.69 -17.57 0.06
C GLU A 128 -20.48 -16.05 0.08
N ILE A 129 -19.35 -15.59 0.63
CA ILE A 129 -18.99 -14.17 0.65
C ILE A 129 -18.85 -13.62 -0.76
N ALA A 130 -18.21 -14.36 -1.68
CA ALA A 130 -18.06 -13.95 -3.06
C ALA A 130 -19.39 -13.89 -3.83
N LEU A 131 -20.30 -14.83 -3.57
CA LEU A 131 -21.63 -14.82 -4.20
C LEU A 131 -22.46 -13.64 -3.68
N MET A 132 -22.50 -13.44 -2.36
CA MET A 132 -23.21 -12.32 -1.74
C MET A 132 -22.67 -10.97 -2.21
N LEU A 133 -21.36 -10.86 -2.40
CA LEU A 133 -20.73 -9.66 -2.93
C LEU A 133 -21.26 -9.33 -4.33
N LYS A 134 -21.28 -10.32 -5.23
CA LYS A 134 -21.78 -10.15 -6.61
C LYS A 134 -23.25 -9.78 -6.65
N GLU A 135 -24.08 -10.50 -5.90
CA GLU A 135 -25.53 -10.21 -5.80
C GLU A 135 -25.78 -8.80 -5.28
N THR A 136 -25.04 -8.36 -4.25
CA THR A 136 -25.17 -7.00 -3.70
C THR A 136 -24.74 -5.94 -4.71
N LEU A 137 -23.67 -6.21 -5.46
CA LEU A 137 -23.18 -5.27 -6.46
C LEU A 137 -24.17 -5.11 -7.62
N GLU A 138 -24.82 -6.19 -8.05
CA GLU A 138 -25.89 -6.15 -9.05
C GLU A 138 -27.09 -5.33 -8.57
N GLU A 139 -27.57 -5.57 -7.34
CA GLU A 139 -28.68 -4.82 -6.75
C GLU A 139 -28.39 -3.33 -6.63
N VAL A 140 -27.20 -2.96 -6.14
CA VAL A 140 -26.81 -1.55 -6.00
C VAL A 140 -26.74 -0.87 -7.37
N PHE A 141 -26.20 -1.54 -8.39
CA PHE A 141 -26.16 -0.97 -9.73
C PHE A 141 -27.56 -0.78 -10.32
N GLU A 142 -28.45 -1.76 -10.16
CA GLU A 142 -29.84 -1.64 -10.62
C GLU A 142 -30.54 -0.46 -9.94
N ASP A 143 -30.38 -0.31 -8.62
CA ASP A 143 -30.93 0.82 -7.87
C ASP A 143 -30.41 2.17 -8.38
N GLU A 144 -29.12 2.27 -8.73
CA GLU A 144 -28.54 3.51 -9.27
C GLU A 144 -28.97 3.78 -10.72
N TYR A 145 -29.18 2.76 -11.56
CA TYR A 145 -29.81 2.93 -12.87
C TYR A 145 -31.23 3.49 -12.73
N GLN A 146 -32.04 2.93 -11.84
CA GLN A 146 -33.41 3.41 -11.60
C GLN A 146 -33.42 4.86 -11.10
N GLN A 147 -32.54 5.19 -10.15
CA GLN A 147 -32.37 6.57 -9.67
C GLN A 147 -31.98 7.53 -10.81
N ALA A 148 -31.01 7.15 -11.65
CA ALA A 148 -30.58 7.96 -12.79
C ALA A 148 -31.72 8.20 -13.80
N ILE A 149 -32.54 7.18 -14.08
CA ILE A 149 -33.73 7.31 -14.95
C ILE A 149 -34.74 8.28 -14.34
N ILE A 150 -35.02 8.19 -13.04
CA ILE A 150 -35.94 9.09 -12.34
C ILE A 150 -35.45 10.54 -12.38
N LEU A 151 -34.15 10.76 -12.16
CA LEU A 151 -33.52 12.08 -12.23
C LEU A 151 -33.62 12.68 -13.64
N LYS A 152 -33.34 11.89 -14.67
CA LYS A 152 -33.46 12.33 -16.07
C LYS A 152 -34.89 12.71 -16.45
N ASN A 153 -35.86 11.90 -16.02
CA ASN A 153 -37.28 12.15 -16.29
C ASN A 153 -37.83 13.37 -15.53
N SER A 154 -37.36 13.60 -14.30
CA SER A 154 -37.78 14.78 -13.52
C SER A 154 -37.17 16.08 -14.06
N ALA A 155 -35.91 16.04 -14.51
CA ALA A 155 -35.26 17.16 -15.20
C ALA A 155 -36.03 17.54 -16.48
N GLN A 156 -36.39 16.57 -17.33
CA GLN A 156 -37.14 16.81 -18.58
C GLN A 156 -38.55 17.38 -18.35
N LYS A 157 -39.25 16.95 -17.29
CA LYS A 157 -40.57 17.50 -16.95
C LYS A 157 -40.48 18.96 -16.49
N ASN A 158 -39.45 19.32 -15.73
CA ASN A 158 -39.24 20.70 -15.29
C ASN A 158 -38.88 21.64 -16.45
N THR A 159 -38.17 21.16 -17.48
CA THR A 159 -37.92 21.95 -18.71
C THR A 159 -39.16 22.09 -19.60
N ALA A 160 -40.08 21.12 -19.56
CA ALA A 160 -41.33 21.13 -20.34
C ALA A 160 -42.49 21.89 -19.65
N GLN A 161 -42.41 22.13 -18.33
CA GLN A 161 -43.39 22.91 -17.56
C GLN A 161 -42.78 24.22 -17.04
N ASN A 162 -42.36 25.11 -17.93
CA ASN A 162 -42.24 26.53 -17.57
C ASN A 162 -43.64 27.17 -17.56
N ASN A 163 -44.39 26.89 -16.49
CA ASN A 163 -45.58 27.64 -16.10
C ASN A 163 -45.27 28.31 -14.74
N PRO A 164 -45.33 29.65 -14.61
CA PRO A 164 -44.70 30.38 -13.50
C PRO A 164 -45.37 30.22 -12.12
N ASP A 165 -46.50 29.53 -11.99
CA ASP A 165 -47.37 29.60 -10.79
C ASP A 165 -47.32 28.39 -9.82
N GLN A 166 -46.35 27.48 -9.91
CA GLN A 166 -46.29 26.31 -9.00
C GLN A 166 -44.94 26.11 -8.30
N ARG A 167 -44.29 27.19 -7.86
CA ARG A 167 -42.97 27.12 -7.19
C ARG A 167 -43.02 26.73 -5.71
N ASP A 168 -44.15 26.86 -5.02
CA ASP A 168 -44.13 26.90 -3.54
C ASP A 168 -44.54 25.61 -2.81
N GLN A 169 -44.95 24.53 -3.49
CA GLN A 169 -45.38 23.29 -2.79
C GLN A 169 -44.41 22.10 -2.90
N ASN A 170 -43.39 22.19 -3.77
CA ASN A 170 -42.41 21.11 -3.95
C ASN A 170 -41.12 21.26 -3.14
N GLN A 171 -40.94 22.37 -2.41
CA GLN A 171 -39.71 22.62 -1.66
C GLN A 171 -39.65 21.87 -0.31
N GLU A 172 -40.79 21.57 0.33
CA GLU A 172 -40.79 20.96 1.67
C GLU A 172 -40.65 19.42 1.68
N LYS A 173 -40.94 18.72 0.57
CA LYS A 173 -40.74 17.25 0.49
C LYS A 173 -39.33 16.81 0.11
N ASN A 174 -38.52 17.71 -0.47
CA ASN A 174 -37.15 17.40 -0.91
C ASN A 174 -36.08 17.60 0.18
N GLN A 175 -36.45 18.08 1.37
CA GLN A 175 -35.49 18.36 2.45
C GLN A 175 -35.14 17.15 3.35
N LYS A 176 -35.57 15.92 3.02
CA LYS A 176 -35.34 14.71 3.87
C LYS A 176 -34.42 13.61 3.31
N LYS A 177 -33.67 13.85 2.23
CA LYS A 177 -32.54 12.97 1.84
C LYS A 177 -31.37 13.82 1.37
N ASN A 178 -30.51 14.21 2.30
CA ASN A 178 -29.17 14.74 2.01
C ASN A 178 -28.25 13.57 1.55
N GLN A 179 -28.71 12.83 0.55
CA GLN A 179 -27.96 11.75 -0.06
C GLN A 179 -27.17 12.40 -1.20
N GLN A 180 -25.84 12.43 -1.09
CA GLN A 180 -24.99 12.96 -2.15
C GLN A 180 -25.37 12.28 -3.46
N VAL A 181 -25.90 13.07 -4.40
CA VAL A 181 -26.38 12.58 -5.69
C VAL A 181 -25.16 12.28 -6.54
N ILE A 182 -24.92 11.00 -6.80
CA ILE A 182 -23.85 10.56 -7.70
C ILE A 182 -24.27 10.82 -9.15
N ASP A 183 -23.33 11.21 -10.01
CA ASP A 183 -23.55 11.16 -11.45
C ASP A 183 -23.21 9.77 -11.98
N PHE A 184 -24.13 8.82 -11.74
CA PHE A 184 -23.93 7.42 -12.09
C PHE A 184 -23.74 7.21 -13.60
N LEU A 185 -24.42 8.00 -14.43
CA LEU A 185 -24.31 7.86 -15.89
C LEU A 185 -22.95 8.35 -16.41
N ASP A 186 -22.40 9.41 -15.81
CA ASP A 186 -21.03 9.86 -16.10
C ASP A 186 -19.99 8.78 -15.75
N LEU A 187 -20.16 8.10 -14.62
CA LEU A 187 -19.31 6.95 -14.27
C LEU A 187 -19.42 5.80 -15.27
N ILE A 188 -20.66 5.48 -15.70
CA ILE A 188 -20.89 4.44 -16.70
C ILE A 188 -20.20 4.81 -18.02
N GLU A 189 -20.34 6.05 -18.48
CA GLU A 189 -19.74 6.52 -19.73
C GLU A 189 -18.20 6.50 -19.68
N LYS A 190 -17.61 6.88 -18.54
CA LYS A 190 -16.15 6.97 -18.39
C LYS A 190 -15.45 5.63 -18.11
N TYR A 191 -16.09 4.73 -17.36
CA TYR A 191 -15.41 3.56 -16.78
C TYR A 191 -16.05 2.21 -17.14
N SER A 192 -17.16 2.18 -17.88
CA SER A 192 -17.70 0.92 -18.41
C SER A 192 -17.00 0.49 -19.69
N GLY A 193 -17.06 -0.81 -19.99
CA GLY A 193 -16.59 -1.32 -21.27
C GLY A 193 -17.60 -1.03 -22.38
N ASN A 194 -17.17 -1.12 -23.65
CA ASN A 194 -18.02 -0.86 -24.82
C ASN A 194 -19.32 -1.69 -24.90
N LYS A 195 -19.46 -2.75 -24.09
CA LYS A 195 -20.57 -3.71 -24.16
C LYS A 195 -21.38 -3.84 -22.88
N ASN A 196 -20.82 -3.52 -21.71
CA ASN A 196 -21.46 -3.70 -20.41
C ASN A 196 -20.75 -2.89 -19.31
N ASP A 197 -21.38 -2.85 -18.13
CA ASP A 197 -20.92 -2.16 -16.93
C ASP A 197 -19.95 -2.96 -16.05
N GLN A 198 -19.47 -4.12 -16.54
CA GLN A 198 -18.64 -5.01 -15.74
C GLN A 198 -17.33 -4.35 -15.29
N ALA A 199 -16.72 -3.52 -16.14
CA ALA A 199 -15.47 -2.83 -15.80
C ALA A 199 -15.64 -1.86 -14.61
N LEU A 200 -16.78 -1.14 -14.55
CA LEU A 200 -17.09 -0.29 -13.41
C LEU A 200 -17.39 -1.13 -12.15
N LYS A 201 -18.13 -2.24 -12.28
CA LYS A 201 -18.37 -3.19 -11.19
C LYS A 201 -17.06 -3.73 -10.60
N ASP A 202 -16.15 -4.19 -11.44
CA ASP A 202 -14.83 -4.68 -11.03
C ASP A 202 -14.01 -3.57 -10.34
N THR A 203 -14.17 -2.32 -10.78
CA THR A 203 -13.53 -1.15 -10.17
C THR A 203 -14.09 -0.87 -8.76
N VAL A 204 -15.42 -0.91 -8.59
CA VAL A 204 -16.09 -0.76 -7.29
C VAL A 204 -15.67 -1.88 -6.34
N GLU A 205 -15.65 -3.14 -6.81
CA GLU A 205 -15.18 -4.27 -6.02
C GLU A 205 -13.71 -4.09 -5.59
N THR A 206 -12.85 -3.70 -6.53
CA THR A 206 -11.42 -3.47 -6.25
C THR A 206 -11.23 -2.36 -5.22
N LEU A 207 -11.93 -1.23 -5.37
CA LEU A 207 -11.87 -0.12 -4.43
C LEU A 207 -12.42 -0.53 -3.06
N TYR A 208 -13.54 -1.25 -3.01
CA TYR A 208 -14.07 -1.81 -1.76
C TYR A 208 -13.05 -2.69 -1.05
N ARG A 209 -12.45 -3.65 -1.76
CA ARG A 209 -11.46 -4.58 -1.18
C ARG A 209 -10.25 -3.82 -0.63
N PHE A 210 -9.79 -2.80 -1.36
CA PHE A 210 -8.71 -1.94 -0.91
C PHE A 210 -9.10 -1.15 0.36
N LEU A 211 -10.21 -0.41 0.31
CA LEU A 211 -10.71 0.39 1.42
C LEU A 211 -10.98 -0.47 2.67
N ALA A 212 -11.40 -1.73 2.50
CA ALA A 212 -11.61 -2.66 3.60
C ALA A 212 -10.34 -2.98 4.41
N THR A 213 -9.16 -2.76 3.84
CA THR A 213 -7.85 -2.92 4.52
C THR A 213 -7.28 -1.62 5.09
N GLN A 214 -8.03 -0.51 5.00
CA GLN A 214 -7.62 0.78 5.55
C GLN A 214 -8.19 0.94 6.96
N PRO A 215 -7.38 1.37 7.97
CA PRO A 215 -7.87 1.59 9.33
C PRO A 215 -9.03 2.60 9.40
N ASN A 216 -8.96 3.65 8.56
CA ASN A 216 -10.00 4.65 8.41
C ASN A 216 -10.27 4.89 6.91
N PRO A 217 -11.19 4.10 6.30
CA PRO A 217 -11.49 4.17 4.88
C PRO A 217 -12.03 5.54 4.43
N GLU A 218 -12.78 6.22 5.30
CA GLU A 218 -13.34 7.53 5.04
C GLU A 218 -12.24 8.60 4.97
N SER A 219 -11.36 8.65 5.98
CA SER A 219 -10.23 9.59 5.98
C SER A 219 -9.30 9.33 4.79
N TRP A 220 -9.02 8.06 4.48
CA TRP A 220 -8.21 7.71 3.31
C TRP A 220 -8.84 8.24 2.02
N SER A 221 -10.15 8.03 1.84
CA SER A 221 -10.87 8.48 0.64
C SER A 221 -10.84 10.00 0.49
N HIS A 222 -11.04 10.75 1.58
CA HIS A 222 -10.92 12.21 1.56
C HIS A 222 -9.52 12.67 1.16
N GLN A 223 -8.48 12.05 1.73
CA GLN A 223 -7.09 12.38 1.39
C GLN A 223 -6.77 12.04 -0.08
N ALA A 224 -7.25 10.91 -0.58
CA ALA A 224 -7.07 10.51 -1.98
C ALA A 224 -7.75 11.49 -2.95
N LEU A 225 -8.97 11.95 -2.64
CA LEU A 225 -9.68 12.94 -3.46
C LEU A 225 -9.02 14.32 -3.43
N ALA A 226 -8.37 14.68 -2.32
CA ALA A 226 -7.60 15.91 -2.20
C ALA A 226 -6.34 15.91 -3.11
N LEU A 227 -5.84 14.75 -3.54
CA LEU A 227 -4.69 14.67 -4.44
C LEU A 227 -4.98 15.23 -5.84
N PHE A 228 -6.24 15.31 -6.24
CA PHE A 228 -6.65 15.85 -7.54
C PHE A 228 -6.69 17.39 -7.55
N ASP A 229 -6.82 18.01 -6.38
CA ASP A 229 -6.84 19.47 -6.22
C ASP A 229 -5.42 20.01 -6.39
N CYS A 230 -5.13 20.53 -7.58
CA CYS A 230 -3.82 21.08 -7.91
C CYS A 230 -3.92 22.29 -8.83
N ASP A 231 -2.91 23.15 -8.77
CA ASP A 231 -2.70 24.25 -9.69
C ASP A 231 -1.28 24.17 -10.28
N GLN A 232 -0.96 25.06 -11.22
CA GLN A 232 0.35 25.07 -11.87
C GLN A 232 1.53 25.21 -10.87
N LYS A 233 1.33 25.91 -9.75
CA LYS A 233 2.36 26.17 -8.74
C LYS A 233 2.50 24.99 -7.77
N SER A 234 1.40 24.33 -7.43
CA SER A 234 1.38 23.19 -6.52
C SER A 234 1.65 21.86 -7.23
N LEU A 235 1.52 21.79 -8.57
CA LEU A 235 1.76 20.60 -9.36
C LEU A 235 3.13 19.96 -9.05
N GLU A 236 4.21 20.72 -9.04
CA GLU A 236 5.56 20.18 -8.78
C GLU A 236 5.68 19.57 -7.38
N ALA A 237 5.05 20.19 -6.38
CA ALA A 237 5.03 19.71 -5.01
C ALA A 237 4.07 18.53 -4.79
N SER A 238 3.11 18.32 -5.70
CA SER A 238 2.13 17.22 -5.63
C SER A 238 2.78 15.85 -5.85
N VAL A 239 2.03 14.80 -5.50
CA VAL A 239 2.40 13.40 -5.79
C VAL A 239 2.56 13.15 -7.29
N TRP A 240 1.83 13.89 -8.13
CA TRP A 240 1.87 13.77 -9.59
C TRP A 240 3.15 14.40 -10.14
N GLY A 241 3.45 15.64 -9.77
CA GLY A 241 4.65 16.35 -10.22
C GLY A 241 5.94 15.66 -9.77
N SER A 242 6.00 15.21 -8.52
CA SER A 242 7.15 14.45 -8.00
C SER A 242 7.38 13.13 -8.77
N SER A 243 6.31 12.41 -9.09
CA SER A 243 6.36 11.18 -9.91
C SER A 243 6.80 11.47 -11.34
N LEU A 244 6.24 12.51 -11.97
CA LEU A 244 6.62 12.97 -13.30
C LEU A 244 8.09 13.35 -13.38
N LYS A 245 8.57 14.16 -12.43
CA LYS A 245 9.96 14.61 -12.33
C LYS A 245 10.92 13.42 -12.21
N LYS A 246 10.56 12.37 -11.45
CA LYS A 246 11.36 11.14 -11.32
C LYS A 246 11.43 10.35 -12.63
N ILE A 247 10.31 10.23 -13.35
CA ILE A 247 10.25 9.55 -14.66
C ILE A 247 11.12 10.29 -15.66
N ILE A 248 10.94 11.61 -15.78
CA ILE A 248 11.68 12.46 -16.72
C ILE A 248 13.17 12.41 -16.41
N LYS A 249 13.56 12.53 -15.13
CA LYS A 249 14.96 12.45 -14.72
C LYS A 249 15.63 11.13 -15.15
N THR A 250 14.93 10.01 -14.96
CA THR A 250 15.48 8.68 -15.29
C THR A 250 15.72 8.52 -16.79
N GLU A 251 14.76 8.94 -17.60
CA GLU A 251 14.86 8.88 -19.07
C GLU A 251 15.90 9.87 -19.60
N LEU A 252 15.97 11.08 -19.03
CA LEU A 252 16.95 12.10 -19.41
C LEU A 252 18.38 11.67 -19.06
N GLN A 253 18.58 11.03 -17.92
CA GLN A 253 19.89 10.46 -17.56
C GLN A 253 20.33 9.42 -18.60
N GLY A 254 19.44 8.52 -19.03
CA GLY A 254 19.75 7.56 -20.08
C GLY A 254 20.11 8.22 -21.42
N ALA A 255 19.42 9.30 -21.79
CA ALA A 255 19.76 10.08 -22.98
C ALA A 255 21.12 10.77 -22.86
N LEU A 256 21.42 11.33 -21.68
CA LEU A 256 22.69 11.98 -21.38
C LEU A 256 23.85 10.98 -21.44
N ASP A 257 23.70 9.79 -20.85
CA ASP A 257 24.72 8.73 -20.88
C ASP A 257 25.06 8.31 -22.33
N SER A 258 24.04 8.14 -23.19
CA SER A 258 24.24 7.88 -24.62
C SER A 258 24.93 9.05 -25.33
N ALA A 259 24.57 10.31 -25.03
CA ALA A 259 25.20 11.48 -25.63
C ALA A 259 26.68 11.63 -25.21
N ILE A 260 26.99 11.40 -23.92
CA ILE A 260 28.37 11.39 -23.39
C ILE A 260 29.18 10.33 -24.11
N LYS A 261 28.63 9.13 -24.28
CA LYS A 261 29.31 8.04 -24.99
C LYS A 261 29.60 8.38 -26.46
N ALA A 262 28.67 9.06 -27.15
CA ALA A 262 28.92 9.57 -28.49
C ALA A 262 30.04 10.63 -28.51
N SER A 263 30.06 11.52 -27.52
CA SER A 263 31.10 12.53 -27.33
C SER A 263 32.48 11.91 -27.11
N ASP A 264 32.57 10.90 -26.23
CA ASP A 264 33.84 10.21 -25.92
C ASP A 264 34.42 9.49 -27.14
N ILE A 265 33.60 8.78 -27.91
CA ILE A 265 34.06 8.09 -29.13
C ILE A 265 34.54 9.09 -30.18
N SER A 266 33.83 10.22 -30.29
CA SER A 266 34.19 11.28 -31.25
C SER A 266 35.44 12.08 -30.87
N ALA A 267 35.99 11.94 -29.66
CA ALA A 267 37.22 12.61 -29.22
C ALA A 267 38.51 12.11 -29.92
N THR A 268 38.37 11.33 -30.98
CA THR A 268 39.45 10.75 -31.78
C THR A 268 39.84 11.69 -32.92
N ALA A 269 41.11 11.66 -33.34
CA ALA A 269 41.59 12.44 -34.50
C ALA A 269 40.77 12.17 -35.77
N GLY A 270 40.44 13.21 -36.52
CA GLY A 270 39.61 13.16 -37.73
C GLY A 270 38.11 13.34 -37.51
N PHE A 271 37.67 13.49 -36.26
CA PHE A 271 36.27 13.73 -35.87
C PHE A 271 36.04 15.10 -35.21
N GLU A 272 36.95 16.06 -35.32
CA GLU A 272 36.96 17.31 -34.55
C GLU A 272 35.61 18.06 -34.62
N LYS A 273 35.03 18.20 -35.82
CA LYS A 273 33.71 18.83 -36.02
C LYS A 273 32.55 18.02 -35.46
N THR A 274 32.66 16.69 -35.48
CA THR A 274 31.65 15.79 -34.91
C THR A 274 31.73 15.85 -33.38
N HIS A 275 32.94 15.88 -32.83
CA HIS A 275 33.18 15.99 -31.39
C HIS A 275 32.66 17.31 -30.82
N GLU A 276 32.90 18.43 -31.50
CA GLU A 276 32.33 19.72 -31.12
C GLU A 276 30.79 19.68 -31.12
N GLN A 277 30.18 19.04 -32.13
CA GLN A 277 28.73 18.82 -32.15
C GLN A 277 28.26 17.96 -30.98
N MET A 278 28.91 16.82 -30.68
CA MET A 278 28.50 15.95 -29.57
C MET A 278 28.65 16.65 -28.22
N LYS A 279 29.73 17.42 -28.01
CA LYS A 279 29.91 18.25 -26.81
C LYS A 279 28.78 19.28 -26.66
N SER A 280 28.39 19.94 -27.74
CA SER A 280 27.27 20.89 -27.71
C SER A 280 25.94 20.22 -27.36
N GLU A 281 25.70 19.00 -27.85
CA GLU A 281 24.50 18.23 -27.55
C GLU A 281 24.50 17.70 -26.11
N VAL A 282 25.66 17.30 -25.55
CA VAL A 282 25.80 16.95 -24.13
C VAL A 282 25.48 18.16 -23.25
N LEU A 283 26.08 19.32 -23.50
CA LEU A 283 25.83 20.55 -22.74
C LEU A 283 24.35 20.98 -22.81
N MET A 284 23.71 20.78 -23.96
CA MET A 284 22.27 21.03 -24.13
C MET A 284 21.43 20.14 -23.20
N LEU A 285 21.74 18.85 -23.11
CA LEU A 285 21.02 17.91 -22.24
C LEU A 285 21.29 18.16 -20.77
N GLU A 286 22.53 18.49 -20.39
CA GLU A 286 22.87 18.89 -19.02
C GLU A 286 22.14 20.19 -18.60
N ALA A 287 22.04 21.16 -19.51
CA ALA A 287 21.27 22.37 -19.28
C ALA A 287 19.78 22.06 -19.06
N LEU A 288 19.20 21.18 -19.89
CA LEU A 288 17.81 20.73 -19.72
C LEU A 288 17.59 20.03 -18.38
N GLU A 289 18.50 19.14 -17.98
CA GLU A 289 18.43 18.45 -16.68
C GLU A 289 18.44 19.45 -15.52
N LYS A 290 19.32 20.45 -15.60
CA LYS A 290 19.40 21.51 -14.59
C LYS A 290 18.12 22.32 -14.50
N VAL A 291 17.49 22.67 -15.63
CA VAL A 291 16.20 23.39 -15.65
C VAL A 291 15.10 22.53 -15.02
N ILE A 292 14.91 21.28 -15.46
CA ILE A 292 13.89 20.36 -14.91
C ILE A 292 14.09 20.14 -13.41
N ARG A 293 15.34 20.08 -12.95
CA ARG A 293 15.65 19.94 -11.52
C ARG A 293 15.22 21.15 -10.72
N ALA A 294 15.35 22.36 -11.26
CA ALA A 294 15.01 23.60 -10.59
C ALA A 294 13.50 23.92 -10.66
N ASP A 295 12.89 23.68 -11.82
CA ASP A 295 11.48 24.00 -12.10
C ASP A 295 10.97 23.02 -13.17
N LEU A 296 10.00 22.18 -12.78
CA LEU A 296 9.43 21.16 -13.67
C LEU A 296 8.69 21.78 -14.84
N VAL A 297 7.94 22.86 -14.62
CA VAL A 297 7.10 23.52 -15.62
C VAL A 297 8.00 24.15 -16.69
N ALA A 298 8.99 24.93 -16.28
CA ALA A 298 9.98 25.51 -17.18
C ALA A 298 10.78 24.43 -17.94
N GLY A 299 11.09 23.32 -17.26
CA GLY A 299 11.80 22.19 -17.84
C GLY A 299 11.02 21.47 -18.94
N LEU A 300 9.71 21.30 -18.78
CA LEU A 300 8.85 20.71 -19.80
C LEU A 300 8.72 21.61 -21.04
N GLU A 301 8.64 22.93 -20.86
CA GLU A 301 8.63 23.88 -21.99
C GLU A 301 9.99 23.89 -22.73
N ALA A 302 11.10 23.82 -22.00
CA ALA A 302 12.43 23.66 -22.60
C ALA A 302 12.57 22.34 -23.36
N LEU A 303 12.01 21.24 -22.84
CA LEU A 303 12.00 19.94 -23.51
C LEU A 303 11.25 20.01 -24.85
N LYS A 304 10.09 20.66 -24.91
CA LYS A 304 9.27 20.80 -26.14
C LYS A 304 10.01 21.51 -27.27
N THR A 305 10.85 22.49 -26.94
CA THR A 305 11.57 23.32 -27.92
C THR A 305 12.94 22.77 -28.31
N LEU A 306 13.41 21.71 -27.63
CA LEU A 306 14.71 21.10 -27.88
C LEU A 306 14.79 20.49 -29.30
N SER A 307 15.84 20.85 -30.03
CA SER A 307 16.06 20.37 -31.40
C SER A 307 17.51 19.94 -31.62
N TYR A 308 17.67 18.95 -32.48
CA TYR A 308 18.98 18.40 -32.87
C TYR A 308 19.38 18.90 -34.25
N GLU A 309 20.61 19.37 -34.38
CA GLU A 309 21.19 19.72 -35.68
C GLU A 309 21.34 18.50 -36.60
N ARG A 310 21.60 18.76 -37.88
CA ARG A 310 21.99 17.69 -38.81
C ARG A 310 23.35 17.11 -38.40
N PHE A 311 23.45 15.78 -38.36
CA PHE A 311 24.69 15.08 -37.99
C PHE A 311 25.84 15.41 -38.94
N LYS A 312 26.98 15.89 -38.41
CA LYS A 312 28.16 16.36 -39.16
C LYS A 312 29.21 15.26 -39.43
N GLY A 313 28.85 13.99 -39.23
CA GLY A 313 29.75 12.81 -39.18
C GLY A 313 30.90 12.76 -40.20
N ALA A 314 31.97 12.05 -39.85
CA ALA A 314 33.21 11.94 -40.61
C ALA A 314 33.49 10.50 -41.09
N ALA A 315 32.57 9.91 -41.86
CA ALA A 315 32.70 8.52 -42.36
C ALA A 315 33.97 8.23 -43.19
N LYS A 316 34.61 9.26 -43.75
CA LYS A 316 35.89 9.15 -44.50
C LYS A 316 37.10 8.97 -43.57
N ALA A 317 37.01 9.41 -42.32
CA ALA A 317 38.10 9.26 -41.34
C ALA A 317 38.11 7.84 -40.78
N ASP A 318 36.94 7.38 -40.34
CA ASP A 318 36.73 6.01 -39.87
C ASP A 318 35.23 5.66 -39.99
N LYS A 319 34.92 4.68 -40.82
CA LYS A 319 33.54 4.29 -41.08
C LYS A 319 32.88 3.63 -39.85
N GLU A 320 33.60 2.74 -39.17
CA GLU A 320 33.06 1.97 -38.04
C GLU A 320 32.80 2.89 -36.84
N ARG A 321 33.76 3.75 -36.49
CA ARG A 321 33.57 4.74 -35.41
C ARG A 321 32.46 5.73 -35.74
N ASN A 322 32.37 6.19 -37.00
CA ASN A 322 31.29 7.09 -37.40
C ASN A 322 29.90 6.45 -37.22
N GLU A 323 29.76 5.16 -37.54
CA GLU A 323 28.52 4.41 -37.30
C GLU A 323 28.23 4.24 -35.80
N GLN A 324 29.25 4.00 -34.96
CA GLN A 324 29.09 3.94 -33.51
C GLN A 324 28.67 5.29 -32.89
N ILE A 325 29.29 6.40 -33.28
CA ILE A 325 28.92 7.75 -32.83
C ILE A 325 27.48 8.03 -33.20
N LYS A 326 27.12 7.76 -34.47
CA LYS A 326 25.76 7.95 -34.97
C LYS A 326 24.76 7.12 -34.18
N LYS A 327 25.08 5.86 -33.88
CA LYS A 327 24.22 4.97 -33.07
C LYS A 327 23.88 5.58 -31.72
N TYR A 328 24.89 5.95 -30.91
CA TYR A 328 24.64 6.49 -29.57
C TYR A 328 23.95 7.86 -29.60
N ARG A 329 24.27 8.69 -30.60
CA ARG A 329 23.55 9.95 -30.81
C ARG A 329 22.09 9.72 -31.15
N ASP A 330 21.79 8.79 -32.05
CA ASP A 330 20.42 8.47 -32.47
C ASP A 330 19.64 7.83 -31.32
N GLU A 331 20.28 7.05 -30.43
CA GLU A 331 19.70 6.56 -29.17
C GLU A 331 19.29 7.74 -28.26
N ALA A 332 20.20 8.66 -27.96
CA ALA A 332 19.90 9.84 -27.15
C ALA A 332 18.76 10.68 -27.75
N LYS A 333 18.86 10.99 -29.05
CA LYS A 333 17.83 11.74 -29.78
C LYS A 333 16.47 11.04 -29.75
N THR A 334 16.44 9.72 -29.88
CA THR A 334 15.21 8.93 -29.84
C THR A 334 14.58 8.96 -28.44
N SER A 335 15.38 8.87 -27.38
CA SER A 335 14.89 8.99 -25.99
C SER A 335 14.26 10.36 -25.74
N ILE A 336 14.91 11.45 -26.19
CA ILE A 336 14.34 12.80 -26.08
C ILE A 336 13.06 12.95 -26.91
N ALA A 337 13.01 12.42 -28.14
CA ALA A 337 11.80 12.47 -28.96
C ALA A 337 10.62 11.71 -28.32
N LYS A 338 10.89 10.59 -27.63
CA LYS A 338 9.86 9.87 -26.85
C LYS A 338 9.36 10.70 -25.67
N LEU A 339 10.25 11.37 -24.94
CA LEU A 339 9.88 12.28 -23.86
C LEU A 339 9.03 13.46 -24.38
N GLN A 340 9.46 14.11 -25.47
CA GLN A 340 8.72 15.18 -26.12
C GLN A 340 7.31 14.73 -26.52
N LYS A 341 7.18 13.54 -27.12
CA LYS A 341 5.88 12.98 -27.51
C LYS A 341 4.99 12.69 -26.29
N ARG A 342 5.58 12.14 -25.22
CA ARG A 342 4.84 11.77 -24.00
C ARG A 342 4.35 12.99 -23.22
N PHE A 343 5.11 14.09 -23.24
CA PHE A 343 4.83 15.32 -22.52
C PHE A 343 4.54 16.50 -23.45
N ALA A 344 3.93 16.23 -24.61
CA ALA A 344 3.49 17.24 -25.56
C ALA A 344 2.28 18.06 -25.06
N ILE A 345 1.70 17.66 -23.93
CA ILE A 345 0.49 18.23 -23.34
C ILE A 345 0.78 19.62 -22.77
N ASN A 346 -0.19 20.53 -22.86
CA ASN A 346 -0.12 21.81 -22.16
C ASN A 346 -0.28 21.57 -20.65
N ILE A 347 0.56 22.18 -19.82
CA ILE A 347 0.52 22.00 -18.36
C ILE A 347 -0.81 22.50 -17.80
N ASP A 348 -1.37 23.59 -18.35
CA ASP A 348 -2.66 24.12 -17.92
C ASP A 348 -3.80 23.13 -18.24
N GLU A 349 -3.77 22.51 -19.42
CA GLU A 349 -4.72 21.47 -19.80
C GLU A 349 -4.57 20.24 -18.90
N MET A 350 -3.33 19.81 -18.60
CA MET A 350 -3.07 18.66 -17.72
C MET A 350 -3.59 18.90 -16.29
N VAL A 351 -3.37 20.10 -15.75
CA VAL A 351 -3.89 20.48 -14.43
C VAL A 351 -5.41 20.52 -14.44
N GLN A 352 -6.01 21.11 -15.48
CA GLN A 352 -7.47 21.14 -15.61
C GLN A 352 -8.06 19.73 -15.70
N GLU A 353 -7.53 18.87 -16.57
CA GLU A 353 -7.96 17.47 -16.69
C GLU A 353 -7.85 16.72 -15.36
N LEU A 354 -6.78 16.96 -14.60
CA LEU A 354 -6.59 16.33 -13.29
C LEU A 354 -7.66 16.79 -12.28
N ASN A 355 -7.99 18.09 -12.24
CA ASN A 355 -9.06 18.60 -11.39
C ASN A 355 -10.44 18.07 -11.82
N ASP A 356 -10.70 17.98 -13.13
CA ASP A 356 -11.95 17.47 -13.69
C ASP A 356 -12.20 15.99 -13.33
N LEU A 357 -11.14 15.22 -13.03
CA LEU A 357 -11.23 13.84 -12.55
C LEU A 357 -11.70 13.75 -11.08
N GLN A 358 -11.60 14.81 -10.28
CA GLN A 358 -11.95 14.76 -8.86
C GLN A 358 -13.42 14.37 -8.63
N LYS A 359 -14.34 14.93 -9.42
CA LYS A 359 -15.78 14.68 -9.28
C LYS A 359 -16.15 13.22 -9.61
N PRO A 360 -15.75 12.64 -10.76
CA PRO A 360 -15.95 11.23 -11.03
C PRO A 360 -15.33 10.32 -9.96
N MET A 361 -14.14 10.64 -9.45
CA MET A 361 -13.54 9.85 -8.36
C MET A 361 -14.36 9.92 -7.07
N ALA A 362 -14.91 11.09 -6.73
CA ALA A 362 -15.80 11.24 -5.58
C ALA A 362 -17.09 10.41 -5.75
N ASP A 363 -17.67 10.41 -6.95
CA ASP A 363 -18.86 9.59 -7.23
C ASP A 363 -18.57 8.09 -7.16
N LEU A 364 -17.39 7.65 -7.60
CA LEU A 364 -16.94 6.27 -7.44
C LEU A 364 -16.78 5.88 -5.97
N VAL A 365 -16.24 6.77 -5.12
CA VAL A 365 -16.14 6.56 -3.67
C VAL A 365 -17.54 6.42 -3.07
N ILE A 366 -18.47 7.32 -3.40
CA ILE A 366 -19.85 7.28 -2.88
C ILE A 366 -20.56 6.00 -3.34
N LEU A 367 -20.42 5.60 -4.60
CA LEU A 367 -20.97 4.34 -5.12
C LEU A 367 -20.41 3.14 -4.35
N THR A 368 -19.11 3.14 -4.06
CA THR A 368 -18.45 2.10 -3.28
C THR A 368 -18.94 2.07 -1.83
N GLN A 369 -19.21 3.23 -1.22
CA GLN A 369 -19.79 3.32 0.13
C GLN A 369 -21.24 2.82 0.18
N LYS A 370 -22.05 3.12 -0.85
CA LYS A 370 -23.39 2.55 -0.99
C LYS A 370 -23.33 1.02 -1.09
N PHE A 371 -22.44 0.50 -1.94
CA PHE A 371 -22.17 -0.93 -2.05
C PHE A 371 -21.75 -1.55 -0.72
N TRP A 372 -20.75 -0.96 -0.05
CA TRP A 372 -20.27 -1.43 1.25
C TRP A 372 -21.41 -1.52 2.26
N THR A 373 -22.22 -0.47 2.38
CA THR A 373 -23.33 -0.42 3.33
C THR A 373 -24.34 -1.53 3.07
N ALA A 374 -24.74 -1.72 1.81
CA ALA A 374 -25.64 -2.79 1.41
C ALA A 374 -25.05 -4.18 1.71
N PHE A 375 -23.74 -4.36 1.45
CA PHE A 375 -23.06 -5.63 1.65
C PHE A 375 -22.96 -6.00 3.14
N GLN A 376 -22.61 -5.02 3.98
CA GLN A 376 -22.61 -5.19 5.44
C GLN A 376 -24.01 -5.51 5.97
N ALA A 377 -25.05 -4.86 5.45
CA ALA A 377 -26.43 -5.16 5.84
C ALA A 377 -26.83 -6.62 5.50
N LYS A 378 -26.45 -7.12 4.32
CA LYS A 378 -26.69 -8.53 3.95
C LYS A 378 -25.91 -9.52 4.82
N LYS A 379 -24.66 -9.22 5.16
CA LYS A 379 -23.85 -10.03 6.08
C LYS A 379 -24.48 -10.08 7.47
N ALA A 380 -24.92 -8.92 7.99
CA ALA A 380 -25.60 -8.81 9.28
C ALA A 380 -26.90 -9.62 9.34
N GLN A 381 -27.71 -9.64 8.27
CA GLN A 381 -28.95 -10.44 8.21
C GLN A 381 -28.71 -11.95 8.38
N LYS A 382 -27.53 -12.44 7.98
CA LYS A 382 -27.12 -13.84 8.13
C LYS A 382 -26.23 -14.09 9.35
N ASN A 383 -25.96 -13.06 10.16
CA ASN A 383 -24.98 -13.09 11.24
C ASN A 383 -23.60 -13.61 10.78
N LEU A 384 -23.16 -13.16 9.60
CA LEU A 384 -21.89 -13.53 9.00
C LEU A 384 -20.87 -12.41 9.13
N VAL A 385 -19.62 -12.80 9.33
CA VAL A 385 -18.44 -11.92 9.22
C VAL A 385 -17.43 -12.52 8.25
N ASP A 386 -16.77 -11.69 7.47
CA ASP A 386 -15.60 -12.08 6.68
C ASP A 386 -14.28 -11.73 7.41
N TYR A 387 -13.15 -12.06 6.80
CA TYR A 387 -11.85 -11.80 7.40
C TYR A 387 -11.52 -10.30 7.54
N ASN A 388 -12.00 -9.45 6.64
CA ASN A 388 -11.79 -8.01 6.75
C ASN A 388 -12.65 -7.44 7.88
N ASP A 389 -13.87 -7.93 8.06
CA ASP A 389 -14.71 -7.57 9.21
C ASP A 389 -14.04 -7.93 10.53
N LEU A 390 -13.36 -9.09 10.61
CA LEU A 390 -12.63 -9.46 11.82
C LEU A 390 -11.59 -8.41 12.19
N GLU A 391 -10.84 -7.89 11.21
CA GLU A 391 -9.83 -6.85 11.46
C GLU A 391 -10.49 -5.51 11.85
N GLN A 392 -11.48 -5.04 11.09
CA GLN A 392 -12.16 -3.76 11.35
C GLN A 392 -12.87 -3.75 12.71
N LEU A 393 -13.61 -4.80 13.03
CA LEU A 393 -14.31 -4.92 14.29
C LEU A 393 -13.33 -5.05 15.47
N THR A 394 -12.21 -5.75 15.28
CA THR A 394 -11.16 -5.84 16.29
C THR A 394 -10.54 -4.48 16.56
N LEU A 395 -10.22 -3.73 15.50
CA LEU A 395 -9.70 -2.36 15.64
C LEU A 395 -10.72 -1.48 16.38
N LYS A 396 -12.00 -1.52 15.99
CA LYS A 396 -13.07 -0.76 16.66
C LYS A 396 -13.15 -1.07 18.16
N ILE A 397 -13.01 -2.34 18.56
CA ILE A 397 -12.97 -2.75 19.96
C ILE A 397 -11.72 -2.21 20.66
N LEU A 398 -10.55 -2.31 20.02
CA LEU A 398 -9.28 -1.84 20.57
C LEU A 398 -9.14 -0.31 20.58
N MET A 399 -10.05 0.44 19.95
CA MET A 399 -10.13 1.89 20.12
C MET A 399 -10.69 2.29 21.49
N ASP A 400 -11.33 1.37 22.24
CA ASP A 400 -11.63 1.56 23.67
C ASP A 400 -10.34 1.36 24.48
N PRO A 401 -9.80 2.42 25.13
CA PRO A 401 -8.55 2.33 25.87
C PRO A 401 -8.58 1.28 26.98
N GLU A 402 -9.72 1.04 27.63
CA GLU A 402 -9.83 0.04 28.69
C GLU A 402 -9.60 -1.37 28.14
N VAL A 403 -10.19 -1.65 26.97
CA VAL A 403 -10.04 -2.95 26.30
C VAL A 403 -8.62 -3.11 25.76
N ALA A 404 -8.08 -2.05 25.14
CA ALA A 404 -6.70 -2.05 24.66
C ALA A 404 -5.70 -2.32 25.79
N ASP A 405 -5.87 -1.66 26.94
CA ASP A 405 -5.05 -1.84 28.13
C ASP A 405 -5.13 -3.27 28.67
N GLU A 406 -6.33 -3.84 28.74
CA GLU A 406 -6.52 -5.22 29.21
C GLU A 406 -5.87 -6.23 28.26
N VAL A 407 -6.05 -6.08 26.94
CA VAL A 407 -5.40 -6.95 25.94
C VAL A 407 -3.88 -6.78 25.98
N ARG A 408 -3.39 -5.54 26.07
CA ARG A 408 -1.96 -5.21 26.17
C ARG A 408 -1.33 -5.77 27.44
N ALA A 409 -2.06 -5.77 28.56
CA ALA A 409 -1.57 -6.27 29.84
C ALA A 409 -1.29 -7.78 29.80
N ARG A 410 -2.03 -8.55 29.00
CA ARG A 410 -1.84 -10.01 28.87
C ARG A 410 -0.55 -10.40 28.20
N TYR A 411 -0.07 -9.61 27.25
CA TYR A 411 1.07 -9.98 26.43
C TYR A 411 2.31 -9.22 26.85
N ARG A 412 3.18 -9.91 27.60
CA ARG A 412 4.49 -9.41 27.98
C ARG A 412 5.37 -9.17 26.76
N TYR A 413 5.29 -10.04 25.75
CA TYR A 413 5.99 -9.90 24.47
C TYR A 413 5.10 -10.27 23.29
N ILE A 414 5.32 -9.59 22.16
CA ILE A 414 4.66 -9.77 20.88
C ILE A 414 5.72 -10.08 19.83
N PHE A 415 5.54 -11.17 19.10
CA PHE A 415 6.41 -11.61 18.02
C PHE A 415 5.62 -11.67 16.72
N LEU A 416 6.17 -11.12 15.65
CA LEU A 416 5.59 -11.20 14.32
C LEU A 416 6.60 -11.74 13.33
N ASP A 417 6.29 -12.90 12.77
CA ASP A 417 7.02 -13.51 11.66
C ASP A 417 6.44 -13.05 10.32
N GLU A 418 7.30 -13.01 9.30
CA GLU A 418 7.01 -12.51 7.94
C GLU A 418 6.40 -11.08 7.94
N TYR A 419 7.05 -10.18 8.67
CA TYR A 419 6.57 -8.81 8.85
C TYR A 419 6.37 -8.04 7.54
N GLN A 420 7.11 -8.38 6.49
CA GLN A 420 6.98 -7.72 5.18
C GLN A 420 5.60 -7.90 4.52
N ASP A 421 4.79 -8.87 4.97
CA ASP A 421 3.48 -9.18 4.41
C ASP A 421 2.32 -8.58 5.23
N THR A 422 2.62 -7.64 6.13
CA THR A 422 1.66 -6.88 6.93
C THR A 422 1.00 -5.77 6.10
N ASN A 423 -0.27 -5.45 6.39
CA ASN A 423 -0.96 -4.28 5.83
C ASN A 423 -1.18 -3.19 6.91
N GLU A 424 -1.68 -2.02 6.50
CA GLU A 424 -1.86 -0.89 7.42
C GLU A 424 -2.90 -1.15 8.53
N MET A 425 -4.00 -1.85 8.23
CA MET A 425 -4.99 -2.28 9.22
C MET A 425 -4.37 -3.15 10.31
N GLN A 426 -3.61 -4.16 9.89
CA GLN A 426 -2.95 -5.12 10.78
C GLN A 426 -1.91 -4.44 11.66
N GLU A 427 -1.08 -3.57 11.07
CA GLU A 427 -0.13 -2.76 11.83
C GLU A 427 -0.85 -1.88 12.86
N THR A 428 -1.95 -1.25 12.47
CA THR A 428 -2.72 -0.37 13.38
C THR A 428 -3.33 -1.14 14.54
N ILE A 429 -3.86 -2.35 14.30
CA ILE A 429 -4.35 -3.26 15.36
C ILE A 429 -3.22 -3.59 16.33
N LEU A 430 -2.03 -3.94 15.81
CA LEU A 430 -0.89 -4.28 16.65
C LEU A 430 -0.40 -3.08 17.45
N GLN A 431 -0.36 -1.89 16.85
CA GLN A 431 0.03 -0.67 17.57
C GLN A 431 -0.88 -0.35 18.76
N GLN A 432 -2.15 -0.80 18.79
CA GLN A 432 -3.00 -0.66 19.98
C GLN A 432 -2.50 -1.48 21.18
N ILE A 433 -1.71 -2.53 20.96
CA ILE A 433 -1.25 -3.47 22.00
C ILE A 433 0.26 -3.54 22.14
N VAL A 434 1.00 -2.83 21.28
CA VAL A 434 2.46 -2.68 21.40
C VAL A 434 2.80 -1.70 22.53
N ARG A 435 3.92 -1.97 23.19
CA ARG A 435 4.56 -1.13 24.21
C ARG A 435 6.00 -0.90 23.81
N ASP A 436 6.69 -0.08 24.59
CA ASP A 436 8.15 -0.09 24.56
C ASP A 436 8.64 -1.48 24.94
N ASN A 437 9.61 -1.97 24.17
CA ASN A 437 10.44 -3.13 24.48
C ASN A 437 9.70 -4.48 24.48
N ASN A 438 8.48 -4.54 23.93
CA ASN A 438 7.72 -5.78 23.86
C ASN A 438 7.51 -6.32 22.45
N TYR A 439 7.92 -5.60 21.40
CA TYR A 439 7.60 -5.96 20.01
C TYR A 439 8.82 -6.38 19.20
N PHE A 440 8.79 -7.61 18.71
CA PHE A 440 9.85 -8.22 17.92
C PHE A 440 9.32 -8.68 16.56
N MET A 441 9.87 -8.10 15.49
CA MET A 441 9.46 -8.35 14.11
C MET A 441 10.61 -8.99 13.35
N VAL A 442 10.31 -10.00 12.53
CA VAL A 442 11.29 -10.59 11.61
C VAL A 442 10.72 -10.65 10.21
N GLY A 443 11.56 -10.40 9.21
CA GLY A 443 11.11 -10.45 7.81
C GLY A 443 12.21 -10.14 6.80
N ASP A 444 11.81 -10.08 5.53
CA ASP A 444 12.66 -9.65 4.43
C ASP A 444 11.81 -9.00 3.33
N VAL A 445 12.03 -7.69 3.08
CA VAL A 445 11.31 -6.95 2.02
C VAL A 445 11.45 -7.63 0.66
N LYS A 446 12.59 -8.28 0.37
CA LYS A 446 12.81 -8.98 -0.91
C LYS A 446 11.91 -10.21 -1.07
N GLN A 447 11.29 -10.69 0.00
CA GLN A 447 10.37 -11.82 0.02
C GLN A 447 8.89 -11.38 0.07
N SER A 448 8.60 -10.08 0.06
CA SER A 448 7.22 -9.57 0.01
C SER A 448 6.56 -9.95 -1.31
N ILE A 449 5.73 -10.99 -1.29
CA ILE A 449 5.01 -11.51 -2.47
C ILE A 449 3.50 -11.39 -2.35
N TYR A 450 2.97 -10.93 -1.20
CA TYR A 450 1.53 -10.87 -0.94
C TYR A 450 0.89 -9.51 -1.24
N ARG A 451 1.47 -8.71 -2.15
CA ARG A 451 0.86 -7.43 -2.59
C ARG A 451 -0.56 -7.61 -3.17
N PHE A 452 -0.86 -8.77 -3.77
CA PHE A 452 -2.21 -9.10 -4.25
C PHE A 452 -3.23 -9.32 -3.12
N ARG A 453 -2.77 -9.49 -1.87
CA ARG A 453 -3.57 -9.46 -0.64
C ARG A 453 -3.44 -8.14 0.12
N LEU A 454 -2.96 -7.09 -0.56
CA LEU A 454 -2.83 -5.74 -0.04
C LEU A 454 -1.79 -5.60 1.10
N ALA A 455 -0.80 -6.51 1.15
CA ALA A 455 0.40 -6.29 1.96
C ALA A 455 1.16 -5.06 1.47
N ASP A 456 1.66 -4.25 2.41
CA ASP A 456 2.39 -3.03 2.13
C ASP A 456 3.85 -3.10 2.64
N PRO A 457 4.82 -3.44 1.77
CA PRO A 457 6.23 -3.51 2.17
C PRO A 457 6.82 -2.15 2.56
N THR A 458 6.14 -1.03 2.25
CA THR A 458 6.61 0.29 2.67
C THR A 458 6.53 0.47 4.19
N ILE A 459 5.64 -0.25 4.88
CA ILE A 459 5.58 -0.30 6.35
C ILE A 459 6.90 -0.86 6.91
N PHE A 460 7.38 -1.97 6.35
CA PHE A 460 8.68 -2.54 6.72
C PHE A 460 9.80 -1.55 6.47
N ILE A 461 9.87 -0.96 5.27
CA ILE A 461 10.94 -0.02 4.89
C ILE A 461 10.93 1.19 5.83
N GLY A 462 9.75 1.76 6.10
CA GLY A 462 9.57 2.90 7.00
C GLY A 462 10.08 2.62 8.41
N LYS A 463 9.73 1.45 9.00
CA LYS A 463 10.26 1.04 10.31
C LYS A 463 11.76 0.74 10.28
N TYR A 464 12.26 0.11 9.22
CA TYR A 464 13.68 -0.16 9.08
C TYR A 464 14.50 1.14 9.05
N GLU A 465 14.02 2.14 8.31
CA GLU A 465 14.64 3.46 8.27
C GLU A 465 14.51 4.24 9.58
N SER A 466 13.36 4.17 10.28
CA SER A 466 13.20 4.88 11.56
C SER A 466 14.09 4.28 12.64
N PHE A 467 14.15 2.95 12.75
CA PHE A 467 15.00 2.27 13.74
C PHE A 467 16.50 2.47 13.44
N GLY A 468 16.87 2.62 12.16
CA GLY A 468 18.23 2.95 11.75
C GLY A 468 18.62 4.42 11.96
N LYS A 469 17.65 5.34 12.06
CA LYS A 469 17.88 6.78 12.34
C LYS A 469 18.00 7.06 13.84
N ASP A 470 17.30 6.30 14.67
CA ASP A 470 17.52 6.27 16.12
C ASP A 470 18.86 5.58 16.38
N GLN A 471 19.96 6.33 16.37
CA GLN A 471 21.30 5.86 16.77
C GLN A 471 21.37 5.57 18.28
N ASN A 472 20.55 4.63 18.74
CA ASN A 472 20.90 3.77 19.85
C ASN A 472 21.55 2.53 19.23
N PRO A 473 22.79 2.15 19.59
CA PRO A 473 23.53 1.03 18.98
C PRO A 473 22.89 -0.37 19.12
N ASN A 474 21.63 -0.42 19.58
CA ASN A 474 20.84 -1.59 19.94
C ASN A 474 19.53 -1.73 19.13
N SER A 475 19.10 -0.76 18.32
CA SER A 475 17.73 -0.70 17.74
C SER A 475 17.55 -1.30 16.35
N SER A 476 18.60 -1.40 15.52
CA SER A 476 18.49 -1.93 14.15
C SER A 476 19.60 -2.93 13.82
N LEU A 477 19.23 -4.16 13.41
CA LEU A 477 20.11 -5.20 12.90
C LEU A 477 19.59 -5.80 11.58
#